data_AF-G2IIZ0-F1
#
_entry.id   AF-G2IIZ0-F1
#
_cell.length_a   1.000
_cell.length_b   1.000
_cell.length_c   1.000
_cell.angle_alpha   90.00
_cell.angle_beta   90.00
_cell.angle_gamma   90.00
#
_symmetry.space_group_name_H-M   'P 1'
#
loop_
_entity.id
_entity.type
_entity.pdbx_description
1 polymer ?
#
loop_
_entity_poly.entity_id
_entity_poly.type
_entity_poly.pdbx_seq_one_letter_code
_entity_poly.pdbx_strand_id
1 'polypeptide(L)'
;MVSSVSFNPDFSAVEAMLPQVRRFAFTLPRMQASLAHIALQQQKEWLSFLTLRCERDMELLEQLSKTEDMTDLPGIVSNFFKRASDDYSQEARKSVEVSSQVVTEISREIETTQVPEARPGQRATVKAA
;
A
#
# COMPACT_ATOMS: atom_id res chain seq x y z
N MET A 1 -18.25 -27.38 56.24
CA MET A 1 -16.91 -26.92 55.81
C MET A 1 -16.99 -26.56 54.34
N VAL A 2 -17.05 -25.27 54.01
CA VAL A 2 -17.01 -24.80 52.61
C VAL A 2 -15.60 -24.26 52.37
N SER A 3 -14.85 -24.93 51.50
CA SER A 3 -13.48 -24.53 51.17
C SER A 3 -13.54 -23.37 50.18
N SER A 4 -13.13 -22.19 50.61
CA SER A 4 -13.03 -21.00 49.75
C SER A 4 -11.83 -21.16 48.81
N VAL A 5 -12.10 -21.46 47.54
CA VAL A 5 -11.09 -21.39 46.48
C VAL A 5 -10.76 -19.92 46.24
N SER A 6 -9.56 -19.51 46.64
CA SER A 6 -8.99 -18.20 46.32
C SER A 6 -8.53 -18.23 44.86
N PHE A 7 -9.20 -17.45 44.01
CA PHE A 7 -8.73 -17.16 42.66
C PHE A 7 -7.62 -16.12 42.75
N ASN A 8 -6.38 -16.54 42.50
CA ASN A 8 -5.23 -15.64 42.41
C ASN A 8 -4.87 -15.50 40.92
N PRO A 9 -5.30 -14.43 40.24
CA PRO A 9 -4.96 -14.23 38.84
C PRO A 9 -3.47 -13.96 38.70
N ASP A 10 -2.76 -14.85 37.98
CA ASP A 10 -1.38 -14.65 37.60
C ASP A 10 -1.30 -13.64 36.45
N PHE A 11 -0.88 -12.41 36.76
CA PHE A 11 -0.71 -11.33 35.79
C PHE A 11 0.68 -11.29 35.15
N SER A 12 1.59 -12.22 35.48
CA SER A 12 2.95 -12.25 34.92
C SER A 12 2.96 -12.39 33.40
N ALA A 13 1.99 -13.14 32.85
CA ALA A 13 1.80 -13.29 31.41
C ALA A 13 1.39 -11.97 30.73
N VAL A 14 0.59 -11.15 31.42
CA VAL A 14 0.16 -9.83 30.91
C VAL A 14 1.30 -8.82 30.99
N GLU A 15 2.09 -8.84 32.07
CA GLU A 15 3.29 -8.01 32.20
C GLU A 15 4.37 -8.38 31.16
N ALA A 16 4.54 -9.67 30.87
CA ALA A 16 5.43 -10.12 29.81
C ALA A 16 4.98 -9.68 28.41
N MET A 17 3.67 -9.48 28.20
CA MET A 17 3.10 -9.00 26.93
C MET A 17 3.11 -7.47 26.77
N LEU A 18 3.16 -6.70 27.87
CA LEU A 18 3.10 -5.22 27.84
C LEU A 18 4.05 -4.55 26.83
N PRO A 19 5.33 -4.96 26.70
CA PRO A 19 6.26 -4.36 25.73
C PRO A 19 5.83 -4.63 24.28
N GLN A 20 5.27 -5.81 24.00
CA GLN A 20 4.79 -6.20 22.68
C GLN A 20 3.51 -5.45 22.35
N VAL A 21 2.55 -5.42 23.28
CA VAL A 21 1.29 -4.65 23.16
C VAL A 21 1.57 -3.17 22.91
N ARG A 22 2.51 -2.56 23.65
CA ARG A 22 2.88 -1.16 23.47
C ARG A 22 3.51 -0.87 22.11
N ARG A 23 4.25 -1.81 21.52
CA ARG A 23 4.81 -1.66 20.17
C ARG A 23 3.70 -1.76 19.11
N PHE A 24 2.88 -2.81 19.18
CA PHE A 24 1.75 -2.98 18.26
C PHE A 24 0.72 -1.84 18.34
N ALA A 25 0.52 -1.25 19.52
CA ALA A 25 -0.39 -0.12 19.73
C ALA A 25 -0.04 1.11 18.89
N PHE A 26 1.22 1.28 18.47
CA PHE A 26 1.63 2.41 17.62
C PHE A 26 2.08 2.00 16.22
N THR A 27 2.55 0.77 16.00
CA THR A 27 2.92 0.29 14.66
C THR A 27 1.69 0.08 13.78
N LEU A 28 0.64 -0.58 14.28
CA LEU A 28 -0.55 -0.87 13.46
C LEU A 28 -1.25 0.40 12.95
N PRO A 29 -1.51 1.42 13.79
CA PRO A 29 -2.11 2.67 13.29
C PRO A 29 -1.21 3.41 12.30
N ARG A 30 0.12 3.37 12.46
CA ARG A 30 1.06 3.98 11.51
C ARG A 30 1.04 3.29 10.15
N MET A 31 1.09 1.95 10.14
CA MET A 31 0.93 1.16 8.91
C MET A 31 -0.40 1.49 8.21
N GLN A 32 -1.50 1.52 8.96
CA GLN A 32 -2.81 1.87 8.42
C GLN A 32 -2.83 3.29 7.83
N ALA A 33 -2.23 4.27 8.51
CA ALA A 33 -2.14 5.64 8.02
C ALA A 33 -1.29 5.74 6.75
N SER A 34 -0.12 5.08 6.69
CA SER A 34 0.72 5.02 5.49
C SER A 34 -0.01 4.39 4.31
N LEU A 35 -0.69 3.26 4.53
CA LEU A 35 -1.48 2.59 3.49
C LEU A 35 -2.64 3.44 3.01
N ALA A 36 -3.37 4.10 3.92
CA ALA A 36 -4.44 5.02 3.57
C ALA A 36 -3.91 6.20 2.74
N HIS A 37 -2.76 6.76 3.11
CA HIS A 37 -2.12 7.83 2.37
C HIS A 37 -1.74 7.40 0.94
N ILE A 38 -1.09 6.24 0.79
CA ILE A 38 -0.75 5.69 -0.54
C ILE A 38 -2.02 5.42 -1.37
N ALA A 39 -3.06 4.86 -0.75
CA ALA A 39 -4.33 4.60 -1.42
C ALA A 39 -5.00 5.89 -1.92
N LEU A 40 -5.00 6.96 -1.12
CA LEU A 40 -5.54 8.27 -1.52
C LEU A 40 -4.73 8.90 -2.67
N GLN A 41 -3.40 8.75 -2.66
CA GLN A 41 -2.56 9.17 -3.77
C GLN A 41 -2.89 8.40 -5.06
N GLN A 42 -3.06 7.07 -4.96
CA GLN A 42 -3.47 6.25 -6.10
C GLN A 42 -4.85 6.66 -6.65
N GLN A 43 -5.81 6.94 -5.76
CA GLN A 43 -7.13 7.42 -6.16
C GLN A 43 -7.04 8.75 -6.94
N LYS A 44 -6.16 9.66 -6.52
CA LYS A 44 -5.93 10.93 -7.24
C LYS A 44 -5.37 10.69 -8.65
N GLU A 45 -4.43 9.77 -8.80
CA GLU A 45 -3.88 9.40 -10.12
C GLU A 45 -4.97 8.80 -11.01
N TRP A 46 -5.78 7.86 -10.50
CA TRP A 46 -6.89 7.29 -11.25
C TRP A 46 -7.92 8.32 -11.69
N LEU A 47 -8.26 9.29 -10.83
CA LEU A 47 -9.15 10.38 -11.20
C LEU A 47 -8.55 11.26 -12.30
N SER A 48 -7.24 11.51 -12.24
CA SER A 48 -6.52 12.28 -13.27
C SER A 48 -6.52 11.52 -14.60
N PHE A 49 -6.29 10.20 -14.57
CA PHE A 49 -6.36 9.33 -15.73
C PHE A 49 -7.77 9.31 -16.35
N LEU A 50 -8.82 9.18 -15.53
CA LEU A 50 -10.20 9.22 -16.01
C LEU A 50 -10.54 10.55 -16.67
N THR A 51 -10.08 11.66 -16.09
CA THR A 51 -10.26 13.00 -16.66
C THR A 51 -9.61 13.09 -18.05
N LEU A 52 -8.35 12.66 -18.16
CA LEU A 52 -7.65 12.59 -19.44
C LEU A 52 -8.42 11.74 -20.47
N ARG A 53 -8.97 10.60 -20.05
CA ARG A 53 -9.69 9.71 -20.96
C ARG A 53 -10.97 10.35 -21.48
N CYS A 54 -11.72 11.05 -20.62
CA CYS A 54 -12.89 11.82 -21.00
C CYS A 54 -12.53 12.96 -21.97
N GLU A 55 -11.43 13.67 -21.74
CA GLU A 55 -10.95 14.70 -22.68
C GLU A 55 -10.64 14.10 -24.06
N ARG A 56 -10.01 12.92 -24.11
CA ARG A 56 -9.73 12.22 -25.38
C ARG A 56 -10.99 11.75 -26.09
N ASP A 57 -12.01 11.32 -25.35
CA ASP A 57 -13.31 10.98 -25.93
C ASP A 57 -14.00 12.22 -26.52
N MET A 58 -13.96 13.35 -25.82
CA MET A 58 -14.48 14.62 -26.36
C MET A 58 -13.75 15.04 -27.62
N GLU A 59 -12.42 14.94 -27.63
CA GLU A 59 -11.58 15.28 -28.78
C GLU A 59 -11.87 14.39 -29.99
N LEU A 60 -12.13 13.09 -29.78
CA LEU A 60 -12.60 12.18 -30.83
C LEU A 60 -13.96 12.61 -31.38
N LEU A 61 -14.94 12.86 -30.51
CA LEU A 61 -16.28 13.28 -30.93
C LEU A 61 -16.23 14.59 -31.71
N GLU A 62 -15.40 15.54 -31.28
CA GLU A 62 -15.17 16.79 -31.99
C GLU A 62 -14.58 16.56 -33.38
N GLN A 63 -13.55 15.72 -33.50
CA GLN A 63 -12.95 15.37 -34.79
C GLN A 63 -13.98 14.71 -35.73
N LEU A 64 -14.73 13.74 -35.22
CA LEU A 64 -15.80 13.08 -35.97
C LEU A 64 -16.88 14.06 -36.43
N SER A 65 -17.27 15.01 -35.57
CA SER A 65 -18.30 16.02 -35.91
C SER A 65 -17.87 17.00 -37.01
N LYS A 66 -16.56 17.22 -37.15
CA LYS A 66 -15.97 18.14 -38.15
C LYS A 66 -15.52 17.43 -39.42
N THR A 67 -15.60 16.10 -39.48
CA THR A 67 -15.13 15.32 -40.62
C THR A 67 -16.20 15.28 -41.72
N GLU A 68 -15.91 15.90 -42.86
CA GLU A 68 -16.79 15.86 -44.04
C GLU A 68 -16.45 14.69 -44.98
N ASP A 69 -15.21 14.20 -44.96
CA ASP A 69 -14.74 13.08 -45.78
C ASP A 69 -14.71 11.77 -45.00
N MET A 70 -15.51 10.80 -45.42
CA MET A 70 -15.61 9.48 -44.80
C MET A 70 -14.30 8.67 -44.91
N THR A 71 -13.40 9.03 -45.82
CA THR A 71 -12.10 8.36 -45.99
C THR A 71 -11.10 8.69 -44.88
N ASP A 72 -11.31 9.79 -44.13
CA ASP A 72 -10.45 10.19 -43.00
C ASP A 72 -10.80 9.48 -41.69
N LEU A 73 -12.04 8.96 -41.57
CA LEU A 73 -12.55 8.32 -40.35
C LEU A 73 -11.68 7.16 -39.84
N PRO A 74 -11.21 6.21 -40.67
CA PRO A 74 -10.34 5.13 -40.20
C PRO A 74 -9.05 5.65 -39.57
N GLY A 75 -8.48 6.74 -40.11
CA GLY A 75 -7.28 7.37 -39.59
C GLY A 75 -7.51 8.02 -38.22
N ILE A 76 -8.62 8.75 -38.06
CA ILE A 76 -9.04 9.36 -36.80
C ILE A 76 -9.23 8.30 -35.71
N VAL A 77 -9.99 7.24 -36.03
CA VAL A 77 -10.28 6.16 -35.08
C VAL A 77 -9.02 5.36 -34.74
N SER A 78 -8.17 5.05 -35.71
CA SER A 78 -6.91 4.35 -35.48
C SER A 78 -5.97 5.15 -34.59
N ASN A 79 -5.83 6.46 -34.82
CA ASN A 79 -5.02 7.33 -33.98
C ASN A 79 -5.55 7.39 -32.55
N PHE A 80 -6.86 7.43 -32.37
CA PHE A 80 -7.49 7.39 -31.06
C PHE A 80 -7.15 6.09 -30.31
N PHE A 81 -7.30 4.92 -30.96
CA PHE A 81 -6.95 3.64 -30.33
C PHE A 81 -5.47 3.53 -30.00
N LYS A 82 -4.59 4.06 -30.86
CA LYS A 82 -3.16 4.10 -30.59
C LYS A 82 -2.85 4.93 -29.35
N ARG A 83 -3.39 6.14 -29.25
CA ARG A 83 -3.23 7.00 -28.06
C ARG A 83 -3.80 6.33 -26.82
N ALA A 84 -5.00 5.75 -26.91
CA ALA A 84 -5.61 5.04 -25.79
C ALA A 84 -4.72 3.88 -25.31
N SER A 85 -4.14 3.10 -26.23
CA SER A 85 -3.20 2.02 -25.90
C SER A 85 -1.97 2.55 -25.16
N ASP A 86 -1.40 3.66 -25.61
CA ASP A 86 -0.24 4.30 -24.98
C ASP A 86 -0.60 4.84 -23.58
N ASP A 87 -1.77 5.46 -23.43
CA ASP A 87 -2.27 6.01 -22.16
C ASP A 87 -2.50 4.88 -21.13
N TYR A 88 -3.19 3.79 -21.52
CA TYR A 88 -3.39 2.63 -20.64
C TYR A 88 -2.08 1.93 -20.27
N SER A 89 -1.14 1.84 -21.21
CA SER A 89 0.18 1.25 -20.95
C SER A 89 0.97 2.06 -19.92
N GLN A 90 0.88 3.39 -19.98
CA GLN A 90 1.49 4.27 -18.99
C GLN A 90 0.82 4.14 -17.62
N GLU A 91 -0.53 4.11 -17.58
CA GLU A 91 -1.27 3.96 -16.32
C GLU A 91 -1.02 2.60 -15.65
N ALA A 92 -0.87 1.54 -16.45
CA ALA A 92 -0.47 0.23 -15.94
C ALA A 92 0.91 0.25 -15.28
N ARG A 93 1.88 0.98 -15.86
CA ARG A 93 3.22 1.14 -15.24
C ARG A 93 3.14 1.87 -13.91
N LYS A 94 2.39 2.97 -13.83
CA LYS A 94 2.17 3.69 -12.57
C LYS A 94 1.54 2.79 -11.50
N SER A 95 0.56 1.97 -11.89
CA SER A 95 -0.09 1.02 -10.96
C SER A 95 0.89 0.00 -10.39
N VAL A 96 1.83 -0.49 -11.22
CA VAL A 96 2.92 -1.37 -10.76
C VAL A 96 3.85 -0.65 -9.80
N GLU A 97 4.25 0.60 -10.11
CA GLU A 97 5.11 1.41 -9.23
C GLU A 97 4.48 1.60 -7.84
N VAL A 98 3.19 1.93 -7.77
CA VAL A 98 2.51 2.10 -6.48
C VAL A 98 2.39 0.78 -5.72
N SER A 99 2.16 -0.34 -6.40
CA SER A 99 2.16 -1.65 -5.73
C SER A 99 3.52 -1.97 -5.08
N SER A 100 4.61 -1.60 -5.76
CA SER A 100 5.97 -1.75 -5.22
C SER A 100 6.21 -0.85 -3.99
N GLN A 101 5.71 0.39 -4.02
CA GLN A 101 5.77 1.31 -2.87
C GLN A 101 5.00 0.76 -1.66
N VAL A 102 3.81 0.19 -1.87
CA VAL A 102 3.02 -0.46 -0.81
C VAL A 102 3.79 -1.62 -0.17
N VAL A 103 4.34 -2.52 -0.98
CA VAL A 103 5.14 -3.66 -0.49
C VAL A 103 6.37 -3.18 0.28
N THR A 104 7.05 -2.15 -0.22
CA THR A 104 8.23 -1.56 0.42
C THR A 104 7.89 -0.96 1.78
N GLU A 105 6.80 -0.19 1.87
CA GLU A 105 6.35 0.44 3.11
C GLU A 105 5.92 -0.59 4.16
N ILE A 106 5.20 -1.63 3.75
CA ILE A 106 4.85 -2.75 4.63
C ILE A 106 6.12 -3.44 5.16
N SER A 107 7.10 -3.70 4.28
CA SER A 107 8.36 -4.35 4.67
C SER A 107 9.15 -3.51 5.67
N ARG A 108 9.23 -2.19 5.45
CA ARG A 108 9.88 -1.23 6.36
C ARG A 108 9.24 -1.21 7.75
N GLU A 109 7.91 -1.18 7.83
CA GLU A 109 7.19 -1.18 9.10
C GLU A 109 7.29 -2.53 9.83
N ILE A 110 7.43 -3.65 9.10
CA ILE A 110 7.73 -4.97 9.68
C ILE A 110 9.16 -5.03 10.24
N GLU A 111 10.15 -4.55 9.50
CA GLU A 111 11.56 -4.53 9.93
C GLU A 111 11.77 -3.70 11.19
N THR A 112 11.13 -2.53 11.27
CA THR A 112 11.14 -1.68 12.48
C THR A 112 10.42 -2.32 13.67
N THR A 113 9.61 -3.36 13.43
CA THR A 113 8.94 -4.16 14.46
C THR A 113 9.74 -5.39 14.88
N GLN A 114 10.73 -5.85 14.09
CA GLN A 114 11.59 -6.99 14.45
C GLN A 114 12.63 -6.64 15.53
N VAL A 115 12.85 -7.59 16.44
CA VAL A 115 13.89 -7.56 17.50
C VAL A 115 15.27 -7.84 16.85
N PRO A 116 16.37 -7.15 17.23
CA PRO A 116 17.70 -7.63 16.87
C PRO A 116 17.87 -9.02 17.47
N GLU A 117 17.94 -10.03 16.60
CA GLU A 117 18.17 -11.41 16.97
C GLU A 117 19.36 -11.48 17.93
N ALA A 118 19.12 -11.87 19.18
CA ALA A 118 20.18 -12.11 20.13
C ALA A 118 21.00 -13.29 19.60
N ARG A 119 22.21 -13.01 19.08
CA ARG A 119 23.13 -14.06 18.61
C ARG A 119 23.28 -15.11 19.71
N PRO A 120 22.94 -16.38 19.46
CA PRO A 120 23.18 -17.45 20.43
C PRO A 120 24.68 -17.73 20.45
N GLY A 121 25.41 -17.09 21.37
CA GLY A 121 26.86 -17.30 21.46
C GLY A 121 27.65 -16.50 22.49
N GLN A 122 27.09 -15.51 23.20
CA GLN A 122 27.86 -14.77 24.19
C GLN A 122 27.66 -15.35 25.60
N ARG A 123 28.36 -16.45 25.84
CA ARG A 123 28.48 -17.11 27.14
C ARG A 123 29.09 -16.10 28.13
N ALA A 124 28.30 -15.69 29.12
CA ALA A 124 28.78 -14.87 30.23
C ALA A 124 29.91 -15.62 30.96
N THR A 125 31.13 -15.07 30.89
CA THR A 125 32.21 -15.48 31.78
C THR A 125 31.92 -14.90 33.16
N VAL A 126 31.32 -15.71 34.03
CA VAL A 126 31.29 -15.45 35.46
C VAL A 126 32.73 -15.57 35.95
N LYS A 127 33.39 -14.43 36.20
CA LYS A 127 34.60 -14.38 37.02
C LYS A 127 34.16 -14.66 38.47
N ALA A 128 34.45 -15.87 38.94
CA ALA A 128 34.46 -16.15 40.37
C ALA A 128 35.66 -15.41 40.99
N ALA A 129 35.38 -14.68 42.06
CA ALA A 129 36.38 -14.13 42.97
C ALA A 129 36.91 -15.24 43.90
#